data_AF-A0A377GCV0-F1
#
_entry.id   AF-A0A377GCV0-F1
#
_cell.length_a   1.000
_cell.length_b   1.000
_cell.length_c   1.000
_cell.angle_alpha   90.00
_cell.angle_beta   90.00
_cell.angle_gamma   90.00
#
_symmetry.space_group_name_H-M   'P 1'
#
loop_
_entity.id
_entity.type
_entity.pdbx_description
1 polymer ?
#
loop_
_entity_poly.entity_id
_entity_poly.type
_entity_poly.pdbx_seq_one_letter_code
_entity_poly.pdbx_strand_id
1 'polypeptide(L)'
;MVSATCLKIFFAFSIFIVILLAGWYPFRKRIKEDKHIDFPVGETLATGVFLGAGLLHMLPDANSLFKKLGYHYPFAFIITGAVFLIFLWFEHLGKELYHHNTKHPAFALLAWGMLSVHSIMLGAALGLAHYNSMIIMIFLAIITHKWAESFAIAVQLNKSSMSMNTSLIFFILFSLMTPLGIYLGWYFGHGVETKSLFDPILIAASAGTFLYLGTLHGLERCVMVERCCNLKDFSFVIIGFSLMALVAIYA
;
A
#
# COMPACT_ATOMS: atom_id res chain seq x y z
N MET A 1 -2.39 9.20 -32.59
CA MET A 1 -3.05 8.96 -31.29
C MET A 1 -2.37 7.77 -30.62
N VAL A 2 -1.95 7.87 -29.36
CA VAL A 2 -1.33 6.72 -28.65
C VAL A 2 -2.42 5.67 -28.37
N SER A 3 -2.15 4.42 -28.74
CA SER A 3 -3.07 3.29 -28.46
C SER A 3 -3.16 3.04 -26.95
N ALA A 4 -4.36 2.71 -26.44
CA ALA A 4 -4.59 2.37 -25.04
C ALA A 4 -3.64 1.27 -24.54
N THR A 5 -3.32 0.29 -25.38
CA THR A 5 -2.35 -0.77 -25.05
C THR A 5 -0.94 -0.22 -24.86
N CYS A 6 -0.50 0.70 -25.73
CA CYS A 6 0.81 1.35 -25.60
C CYS A 6 0.90 2.16 -24.30
N LEU A 7 -0.17 2.88 -23.95
CA LEU A 7 -0.28 3.62 -22.70
C LEU A 7 -0.20 2.71 -21.47
N LYS A 8 -0.92 1.58 -21.46
CA LYS A 8 -0.87 0.58 -20.37
C LYS A 8 0.52 -0.01 -20.17
N ILE A 9 1.21 -0.36 -21.26
CA ILE A 9 2.59 -0.88 -21.19
C ILE A 9 3.55 0.19 -20.63
N PHE A 10 3.45 1.42 -21.13
CA PHE A 10 4.27 2.53 -20.65
C PHE A 10 4.05 2.77 -19.15
N PHE A 11 2.79 2.84 -18.71
CA PHE A 11 2.46 3.03 -17.29
C PHE A 11 2.84 1.85 -16.40
N ALA A 12 2.71 0.61 -16.88
CA ALA A 12 3.20 -0.57 -16.16
C ALA A 12 4.71 -0.46 -15.92
N PHE A 13 5.47 -0.06 -16.93
CA PHE A 13 6.92 0.13 -16.81
C PHE A 13 7.27 1.30 -15.89
N SER A 14 6.58 2.45 -16.01
CA SER A 14 6.80 3.60 -15.13
C SER A 14 6.51 3.27 -13.66
N ILE A 15 5.40 2.59 -13.38
CA ILE A 15 5.05 2.14 -12.02
C ILE A 15 6.12 1.19 -11.49
N PHE A 16 6.54 0.21 -12.29
CA PHE A 16 7.58 -0.73 -11.91
C PHE A 16 8.89 -0.04 -11.54
N ILE A 17 9.33 0.94 -12.33
CA ILE A 17 10.51 1.77 -12.03
C ILE A 17 10.34 2.50 -10.70
N VAL A 18 9.19 3.15 -10.47
CA VAL A 18 8.94 3.89 -9.23
C VAL A 18 8.98 2.97 -8.02
N ILE A 19 8.42 1.76 -8.13
CA ILE A 19 8.52 0.74 -7.07
C ILE A 19 9.99 0.44 -6.79
N LEU A 20 10.77 0.05 -7.80
CA LEU A 20 12.17 -0.30 -7.62
C LEU A 20 13.00 0.87 -7.04
N LEU A 21 12.83 2.09 -7.52
CA LEU A 21 13.55 3.27 -7.03
C LEU A 21 13.23 3.57 -5.55
N ALA A 22 11.95 3.51 -5.19
CA ALA A 22 11.51 3.77 -3.81
C ALA A 22 12.03 2.71 -2.82
N GLY A 23 12.09 1.44 -3.22
CA GLY A 23 12.60 0.37 -2.36
C GLY A 23 14.11 0.19 -2.38
N TRP A 24 14.79 0.59 -3.46
CA TRP A 24 16.25 0.54 -3.57
C TRP A 24 16.93 1.32 -2.44
N TYR A 25 16.38 2.46 -2.06
CA TYR A 25 16.96 3.31 -1.02
C TYR A 25 17.05 2.60 0.35
N PRO A 26 15.98 1.97 0.88
CA PRO A 26 16.05 1.11 2.05
C PRO A 26 17.08 -0.03 1.97
N PHE A 27 17.08 -0.79 0.88
CA PHE A 27 17.99 -1.92 0.70
C PHE A 27 19.46 -1.50 0.60
N ARG A 28 19.75 -0.42 -0.12
CA ARG A 28 21.11 0.11 -0.26
C ARG A 28 21.69 0.52 1.10
N LYS A 29 20.87 1.12 1.96
CA LYS A 29 21.32 1.54 3.30
C LYS A 29 21.56 0.32 4.20
N ARG A 30 20.70 -0.71 4.15
CA ARG A 30 20.90 -1.98 4.88
C ARG A 30 22.22 -2.68 4.54
N ILE A 31 22.65 -2.63 3.28
CA ILE A 31 23.93 -3.23 2.86
C ILE A 31 25.13 -2.48 3.46
N LYS A 32 25.01 -1.16 3.67
CA LYS A 32 26.11 -0.31 4.13
C LYS A 32 26.26 -0.24 5.65
N GLU A 33 25.15 -0.33 6.38
CA GLU A 33 25.13 -0.13 7.84
C GLU A 33 24.53 -1.38 8.51
N ASP A 34 25.33 -2.09 9.29
CA ASP A 34 24.94 -3.32 10.02
C ASP A 34 24.08 -3.02 11.29
N LYS A 35 23.56 -1.78 11.40
CA LYS A 35 22.79 -1.27 12.55
C LYS A 35 21.36 -0.90 12.15
N HIS A 36 20.50 -0.63 13.14
CA HIS A 36 19.13 -0.16 12.89
C HIS A 36 19.13 1.14 12.10
N ILE A 37 18.55 1.08 10.90
CA ILE A 37 18.45 2.19 9.97
C ILE A 37 17.03 2.75 10.03
N ASP A 38 16.95 4.03 10.36
CA ASP A 38 15.72 4.79 10.28
C ASP A 38 15.74 5.76 9.09
N PHE A 39 14.54 6.05 8.61
CA PHE A 39 14.28 6.97 7.50
C PHE A 39 13.21 7.98 7.90
N PRO A 40 13.55 8.97 8.77
CA PRO A 40 12.56 9.82 9.43
C PRO A 40 11.59 10.51 8.46
N VAL A 41 12.13 11.17 7.43
CA VAL A 41 11.32 11.93 6.45
C VAL A 41 10.51 10.99 5.55
N GLY A 42 11.12 9.88 5.10
CA GLY A 42 10.44 8.92 4.23
C GLY A 42 9.31 8.18 4.93
N GLU A 43 9.55 7.73 6.17
CA GLU A 43 8.56 7.01 6.98
C GLU A 43 7.40 7.93 7.38
N THR A 44 7.66 9.18 7.77
CA THR A 44 6.60 10.15 8.11
C THR A 44 5.75 10.56 6.91
N LEU A 45 6.39 10.86 5.76
CA LEU A 45 5.66 11.19 4.54
C LEU A 45 4.81 9.99 4.07
N ALA A 46 5.39 8.79 4.05
CA ALA A 46 4.66 7.57 3.71
C ALA A 46 3.49 7.33 4.68
N THR A 47 3.67 7.53 5.99
CA THR A 47 2.61 7.41 7.01
C THR A 47 1.40 8.28 6.68
N GLY A 48 1.64 9.55 6.31
CA GLY A 48 0.58 10.46 5.86
C GLY A 48 -0.14 9.97 4.60
N VAL A 49 0.62 9.46 3.62
CA VAL A 49 0.07 8.88 2.39
C VAL A 49 -0.77 7.63 2.68
N PHE A 50 -0.32 6.74 3.56
CA PHE A 50 -1.07 5.54 3.96
C PHE A 50 -2.40 5.90 4.64
N LEU A 51 -2.36 6.86 5.57
CA LEU A 51 -3.55 7.36 6.25
C LEU A 51 -4.54 7.97 5.24
N GLY A 52 -4.04 8.80 4.33
CA GLY A 52 -4.85 9.43 3.28
C GLY A 52 -5.44 8.42 2.29
N ALA A 53 -4.65 7.46 1.80
CA ALA A 53 -5.11 6.42 0.89
C ALA A 53 -6.17 5.51 1.54
N GLY A 54 -5.98 5.13 2.80
CA GLY A 54 -6.97 4.36 3.55
C GLY A 54 -8.30 5.09 3.73
N LEU A 55 -8.26 6.36 4.19
CA LEU A 55 -9.46 7.13 4.53
C LEU A 55 -10.18 7.76 3.34
N LEU A 56 -9.43 8.29 2.37
CA LEU A 56 -9.97 9.17 1.33
C LEU A 56 -10.21 8.47 0.00
N HIS A 57 -9.64 7.28 -0.19
CA HIS A 57 -9.76 6.52 -1.43
C HIS A 57 -10.36 5.13 -1.19
N MET A 58 -9.67 4.27 -0.46
CA MET A 58 -10.02 2.84 -0.41
C MET A 58 -11.29 2.57 0.38
N LEU A 59 -11.43 3.16 1.59
CA LEU A 59 -12.63 2.97 2.40
C LEU A 59 -13.90 3.55 1.73
N PRO A 60 -13.88 4.78 1.18
CA PRO A 60 -15.00 5.32 0.40
C PRO A 60 -15.36 4.45 -0.82
N ASP A 61 -14.36 3.98 -1.57
CA ASP A 61 -14.57 3.15 -2.76
C ASP A 61 -15.22 1.81 -2.42
N ALA A 62 -14.71 1.12 -1.38
CA ALA A 62 -15.30 -0.11 -0.90
C ALA A 62 -16.77 0.09 -0.47
N ASN A 63 -17.07 1.18 0.24
CA ASN A 63 -18.42 1.52 0.66
C ASN A 63 -19.34 1.81 -0.53
N SER A 64 -18.84 2.54 -1.54
CA SER A 64 -19.56 2.81 -2.79
C SER A 64 -19.88 1.51 -3.54
N LEU A 65 -18.92 0.59 -3.63
CA LEU A 65 -19.09 -0.72 -4.26
C LEU A 65 -20.13 -1.59 -3.53
N PHE A 66 -20.12 -1.66 -2.20
CA PHE A 66 -21.16 -2.36 -1.44
C PHE A 66 -22.56 -1.78 -1.70
N LYS A 67 -22.68 -0.44 -1.71
CA LYS A 67 -23.95 0.24 -2.01
C LYS A 67 -24.44 -0.03 -3.43
N LYS A 68 -23.53 -0.04 -4.42
CA LYS A 68 -23.85 -0.39 -5.82
C LYS A 68 -24.36 -1.83 -5.95
N LEU A 69 -23.92 -2.73 -5.09
CA LEU A 69 -24.40 -4.12 -5.01
C LEU A 69 -25.68 -4.29 -4.18
N GLY A 70 -26.27 -3.20 -3.64
CA GLY A 70 -27.50 -3.22 -2.85
C GLY A 70 -27.30 -3.43 -1.35
N TYR A 71 -26.05 -3.45 -0.86
CA TYR A 71 -25.76 -3.59 0.56
C TYR A 71 -25.61 -2.21 1.21
N HIS A 72 -26.63 -1.79 1.98
CA HIS A 72 -26.63 -0.52 2.71
C HIS A 72 -26.05 -0.62 4.12
N TYR A 73 -25.89 -1.83 4.64
CA TYR A 73 -25.22 -2.08 5.92
C TYR A 73 -23.70 -1.76 5.78
N PRO A 74 -23.03 -1.21 6.82
CA PRO A 74 -21.68 -0.66 6.72
C PRO A 74 -20.57 -1.73 6.68
N PHE A 75 -20.68 -2.70 5.78
CA PHE A 75 -19.73 -3.81 5.63
C PHE A 75 -18.30 -3.33 5.35
N ALA A 76 -18.11 -2.31 4.53
CA ALA A 76 -16.79 -1.72 4.27
C ALA A 76 -16.09 -1.34 5.58
N PHE A 77 -16.77 -0.58 6.44
CA PHE A 77 -16.23 -0.11 7.71
C PHE A 77 -15.94 -1.25 8.69
N ILE A 78 -16.83 -2.25 8.75
CA ILE A 78 -16.64 -3.43 9.61
C ILE A 78 -15.42 -4.23 9.17
N ILE A 79 -15.27 -4.50 7.86
CA ILE A 79 -14.14 -5.25 7.33
C ILE A 79 -12.83 -4.47 7.54
N THR A 80 -12.83 -3.17 7.25
CA THR A 80 -11.69 -2.28 7.50
C THR A 80 -11.27 -2.30 8.97
N GLY A 81 -12.23 -2.17 9.90
CA GLY A 81 -11.97 -2.24 11.34
C GLY A 81 -11.47 -3.62 11.79
N ALA A 82 -12.06 -4.70 11.27
CA ALA A 82 -11.64 -6.06 11.60
C ALA A 82 -10.19 -6.32 11.15
N VAL A 83 -9.82 -5.93 9.93
CA VAL A 83 -8.44 -6.08 9.44
C VAL A 83 -7.48 -5.21 10.24
N PHE A 84 -7.85 -3.97 10.55
CA PHE A 84 -7.05 -3.10 11.43
C PHE A 84 -6.74 -3.77 12.77
N LEU A 85 -7.77 -4.34 13.43
CA LEU A 85 -7.61 -5.04 14.71
C LEU A 85 -6.80 -6.32 14.60
N ILE A 86 -6.92 -7.06 13.48
CA ILE A 86 -6.10 -8.24 13.21
C ILE A 86 -4.61 -7.85 13.11
N PHE A 87 -4.28 -6.78 12.38
CA PHE A 87 -2.91 -6.29 12.29
C PHE A 87 -2.36 -5.86 13.66
N LEU A 88 -3.16 -5.13 14.44
CA LEU A 88 -2.82 -4.76 15.81
C LEU A 88 -2.52 -6.01 16.67
N TRP A 89 -3.40 -7.01 16.60
CA TRP A 89 -3.25 -8.23 17.36
C TRP A 89 -1.98 -9.00 16.95
N PHE A 90 -1.68 -9.11 15.65
CA PHE A 90 -0.45 -9.76 15.18
C PHE A 90 0.82 -9.01 15.60
N GLU A 91 0.82 -7.68 15.60
CA GLU A 91 1.96 -6.91 16.11
C GLU A 91 2.14 -7.12 17.62
N HIS A 92 1.05 -7.09 18.40
CA HIS A 92 1.11 -7.30 19.84
C HIS A 92 1.52 -8.74 20.21
N LEU A 93 0.95 -9.73 19.53
CA LEU A 93 1.32 -11.14 19.67
C LEU A 93 2.80 -11.35 19.32
N GLY A 94 3.30 -10.67 18.29
CA GLY A 94 4.71 -10.69 17.92
C GLY A 94 5.62 -10.06 19.00
N LYS A 95 5.16 -9.02 19.70
CA LYS A 95 5.88 -8.43 20.84
C LYS A 95 5.88 -9.36 22.06
N GLU A 96 4.74 -9.96 22.39
CA GLU A 96 4.54 -10.76 23.61
C GLU A 96 5.16 -12.16 23.55
N LEU A 97 5.03 -12.87 22.41
CA LEU A 97 5.63 -14.21 22.26
C LEU A 97 7.17 -14.20 22.26
N TYR A 98 7.78 -13.04 22.06
CA TYR A 98 9.22 -12.88 21.86
C TYR A 98 9.87 -11.93 22.87
N HIS A 99 9.47 -12.04 24.15
CA HIS A 99 10.04 -11.31 25.30
C HIS A 99 11.58 -11.34 25.43
N HIS A 100 12.29 -12.15 24.63
CA HIS A 100 13.72 -11.98 24.39
C HIS A 100 14.06 -12.09 22.89
N ASN A 101 14.16 -10.93 22.24
CA ASN A 101 15.16 -10.65 21.20
C ASN A 101 15.09 -11.44 19.86
N THR A 102 13.94 -11.54 19.18
CA THR A 102 13.93 -11.75 17.71
C THR A 102 12.74 -11.05 17.03
N LYS A 103 13.02 -10.20 16.03
CA LYS A 103 12.00 -9.52 15.22
C LYS A 103 11.32 -10.53 14.28
N HIS A 104 10.21 -11.14 14.68
CA HIS A 104 9.58 -12.20 13.87
C HIS A 104 9.05 -11.69 12.51
N PRO A 105 9.17 -12.46 11.40
CA PRO A 105 8.80 -11.99 10.07
C PRO A 105 7.28 -11.98 9.81
N ALA A 106 6.46 -12.56 10.70
CA ALA A 106 5.01 -12.71 10.49
C ALA A 106 4.32 -11.39 10.13
N PHE A 107 4.63 -10.31 10.86
CA PHE A 107 4.07 -9.00 10.58
C PHE A 107 4.42 -8.51 9.17
N ALA A 108 5.71 -8.60 8.79
CA ALA A 108 6.19 -8.16 7.48
C ALA A 108 5.60 -9.01 6.34
N LEU A 109 5.41 -10.32 6.56
CA LEU A 109 4.79 -11.23 5.59
C LEU A 109 3.28 -10.97 5.45
N LEU A 110 2.57 -10.67 6.54
CA LEU A 110 1.16 -10.31 6.49
C LEU A 110 0.96 -8.99 5.71
N ALA A 111 1.76 -7.97 6.04
CA ALA A 111 1.77 -6.71 5.31
C ALA A 111 2.10 -6.93 3.82
N TRP A 112 3.15 -7.70 3.52
CA TRP A 112 3.53 -8.05 2.15
C TRP A 112 2.38 -8.71 1.39
N GLY A 113 1.72 -9.71 1.99
CA GLY A 113 0.63 -10.43 1.35
C GLY A 113 -0.55 -9.52 1.03
N MET A 114 -0.95 -8.68 2.00
CA MET A 114 -2.13 -7.83 1.84
C MET A 114 -1.90 -6.69 0.85
N LEU A 115 -0.72 -6.07 0.88
CA LEU A 115 -0.28 -5.06 -0.08
C LEU A 115 -0.06 -5.67 -1.49
N SER A 116 0.38 -6.92 -1.59
CA SER A 116 0.51 -7.62 -2.88
C SER A 116 -0.83 -7.86 -3.55
N VAL A 117 -1.83 -8.33 -2.80
CA VAL A 117 -3.20 -8.51 -3.33
C VAL A 117 -3.78 -7.17 -3.79
N HIS A 118 -3.65 -6.13 -2.96
CA HIS A 118 -4.05 -4.77 -3.32
C HIS A 118 -3.36 -4.28 -4.61
N SER A 119 -2.06 -4.53 -4.74
CA SER A 119 -1.25 -4.18 -5.91
C SER A 119 -1.73 -4.85 -7.20
N ILE A 120 -2.14 -6.12 -7.13
CA ILE A 120 -2.72 -6.83 -8.28
C ILE A 120 -4.05 -6.19 -8.67
N MET A 121 -4.93 -5.91 -7.71
CA MET A 121 -6.24 -5.33 -7.97
C MET A 121 -6.17 -3.94 -8.60
N LEU A 122 -5.31 -3.07 -8.06
CA LEU A 122 -5.03 -1.75 -8.64
C LEU A 122 -4.50 -1.86 -10.07
N GLY A 123 -3.56 -2.78 -10.30
CA GLY A 123 -3.04 -3.04 -11.63
C GLY A 123 -4.15 -3.50 -12.58
N ALA A 124 -4.99 -4.43 -12.14
CA ALA A 124 -6.10 -4.95 -12.92
C ALA A 124 -7.11 -3.84 -13.29
N ALA A 125 -7.43 -2.93 -12.38
CA ALA A 125 -8.30 -1.78 -12.67
C ALA A 125 -7.74 -0.90 -13.81
N LEU A 126 -6.44 -0.59 -13.78
CA LEU A 126 -5.78 0.15 -14.88
C LEU A 126 -5.75 -0.68 -16.18
N GLY A 127 -5.52 -1.99 -16.07
CA GLY A 127 -5.53 -2.93 -17.19
C GLY A 127 -6.89 -3.05 -17.87
N LEU A 128 -7.98 -2.98 -17.11
CA LEU A 128 -9.37 -3.06 -17.59
C LEU A 128 -9.84 -1.76 -18.24
N ALA A 129 -9.30 -0.61 -17.84
CA ALA A 129 -9.75 0.68 -18.35
C ALA A 129 -9.61 0.79 -19.88
N HIS A 130 -10.67 1.22 -20.57
CA HIS A 130 -10.71 1.30 -22.03
C HIS A 130 -10.39 2.70 -22.57
N TYR A 131 -10.83 3.74 -21.87
CA TYR A 131 -10.65 5.13 -22.29
C TYR A 131 -9.29 5.67 -21.81
N ASN A 132 -8.55 6.34 -22.70
CA ASN A 132 -7.25 6.94 -22.37
C ASN A 132 -7.34 7.89 -21.16
N SER A 133 -8.42 8.66 -21.03
CA SER A 133 -8.66 9.53 -19.87
C SER A 133 -8.71 8.74 -18.56
N MET A 134 -9.49 7.65 -18.52
CA MET A 134 -9.59 6.78 -17.35
C MET A 134 -8.24 6.10 -17.02
N ILE A 135 -7.51 5.63 -18.03
CA ILE A 135 -6.19 5.00 -17.82
C ILE A 135 -5.21 6.02 -17.20
N ILE A 136 -5.18 7.26 -17.69
CA ILE A 136 -4.33 8.33 -17.15
C ILE A 136 -4.73 8.68 -15.71
N MET A 137 -6.03 8.81 -15.44
CA MET A 137 -6.54 9.11 -14.10
C MET A 137 -6.14 8.04 -13.08
N ILE A 138 -6.35 6.76 -13.41
CA ILE A 138 -5.98 5.63 -12.54
C ILE A 138 -4.45 5.59 -12.36
N PHE A 139 -3.67 5.84 -13.41
CA PHE A 139 -2.20 5.90 -13.31
C PHE A 139 -1.75 6.99 -12.32
N LEU A 140 -2.30 8.20 -12.42
CA LEU A 140 -2.00 9.31 -11.52
C LEU A 140 -2.41 8.99 -10.07
N ALA A 141 -3.56 8.33 -9.87
CA ALA A 141 -3.98 7.86 -8.56
C ALA A 141 -2.99 6.85 -7.98
N ILE A 142 -2.57 5.86 -8.76
CA ILE A 142 -1.60 4.84 -8.36
C ILE A 142 -0.25 5.48 -8.01
N ILE A 143 0.33 6.28 -8.90
CA ILE A 143 1.71 6.77 -8.73
C ILE A 143 1.86 7.64 -7.48
N THR A 144 0.79 8.33 -7.07
CA THR A 144 0.77 9.21 -5.89
C THR A 144 1.09 8.47 -4.60
N HIS A 145 0.70 7.20 -4.47
CA HIS A 145 0.92 6.42 -3.25
C HIS A 145 1.76 5.17 -3.45
N LYS A 146 2.02 4.73 -4.69
CA LYS A 146 2.76 3.49 -4.95
C LYS A 146 4.21 3.53 -4.47
N TRP A 147 4.85 4.70 -4.57
CA TRP A 147 6.19 4.90 -4.04
C TRP A 147 6.22 4.72 -2.51
N ALA A 148 5.19 5.20 -1.80
CA ALA A 148 5.10 5.10 -0.35
C ALA A 148 4.89 3.65 0.09
N GLU A 149 4.05 2.92 -0.64
CA GLU A 149 3.82 1.50 -0.42
C GLU A 149 5.10 0.66 -0.63
N SER A 150 5.80 0.89 -1.73
CA SER A 150 7.08 0.26 -2.03
C SER A 150 8.14 0.57 -0.96
N PHE A 151 8.25 1.83 -0.58
CA PHE A 151 9.20 2.26 0.43
C PHE A 151 8.90 1.61 1.79
N ALA A 152 7.64 1.61 2.23
CA ALA A 152 7.25 1.03 3.50
C ALA A 152 7.48 -0.49 3.55
N ILE A 153 7.14 -1.23 2.48
CA ILE A 153 7.37 -2.67 2.46
C ILE A 153 8.87 -3.00 2.44
N ALA A 154 9.68 -2.23 1.71
CA ALA A 154 11.12 -2.39 1.72
C ALA A 154 11.71 -2.13 3.13
N VAL A 155 11.22 -1.11 3.86
CA VAL A 155 11.61 -0.86 5.25
C VAL A 155 11.17 -2.00 6.17
N GLN A 156 9.93 -2.49 6.07
CA GLN A 156 9.41 -3.57 6.90
C GLN A 156 10.16 -4.89 6.69
N LEU A 157 10.40 -5.29 5.44
CA LEU A 157 11.19 -6.47 5.11
C LEU A 157 12.61 -6.34 5.66
N ASN A 158 13.23 -5.16 5.53
CA ASN A 158 14.58 -4.90 6.03
C ASN A 158 14.69 -4.82 7.56
N LYS A 159 13.61 -4.44 8.25
CA LYS A 159 13.54 -4.43 9.73
C LYS A 159 13.14 -5.80 10.31
N SER A 160 12.72 -6.78 9.51
CA SER A 160 12.38 -8.14 9.96
C SER A 160 13.62 -9.03 10.25
N SER A 161 13.44 -10.22 10.84
CA SER A 161 14.52 -11.21 11.00
C SER A 161 14.91 -11.96 9.72
N MET A 162 14.28 -11.63 8.59
CA MET A 162 14.58 -12.29 7.32
C MET A 162 15.97 -11.92 6.82
N SER A 163 16.65 -12.87 6.18
CA SER A 163 17.92 -12.60 5.49
C SER A 163 17.75 -11.51 4.42
N MET A 164 18.83 -10.82 4.08
CA MET A 164 18.83 -9.82 3.01
C MET A 164 18.32 -10.40 1.68
N ASN A 165 18.76 -11.60 1.32
CA ASN A 165 18.36 -12.27 0.09
C ASN A 165 16.86 -12.58 0.09
N THR A 166 16.33 -13.12 1.19
CA THR A 166 14.90 -13.38 1.33
C THR A 166 14.11 -12.08 1.23
N SER A 167 14.55 -11.02 1.91
CA SER A 167 13.90 -9.70 1.87
C SER A 167 13.85 -9.14 0.45
N LEU A 168 14.95 -9.26 -0.30
CA LEU A 168 15.02 -8.85 -1.71
C LEU A 168 14.08 -9.67 -2.59
N ILE A 169 14.01 -11.00 -2.41
CA ILE A 169 13.09 -11.85 -3.17
C ILE A 169 11.63 -11.42 -2.96
N PHE A 170 11.21 -11.25 -1.71
CA PHE A 170 9.84 -10.79 -1.39
C PHE A 170 9.57 -9.40 -1.99
N PHE A 171 10.54 -8.50 -1.95
CA PHE A 171 10.40 -7.18 -2.58
C PHE A 171 10.27 -7.24 -4.11
N ILE A 172 11.07 -8.07 -4.78
CA ILE A 172 10.97 -8.25 -6.24
C ILE A 172 9.62 -8.87 -6.59
N LEU A 173 9.17 -9.88 -5.85
CA LEU A 173 7.83 -10.45 -6.05
C LEU A 173 6.75 -9.38 -5.90
N PHE A 174 6.80 -8.57 -4.85
CA PHE A 174 5.88 -7.44 -4.66
C PHE A 174 5.90 -6.46 -5.84
N SER A 175 7.08 -6.14 -6.37
CA SER A 175 7.21 -5.19 -7.48
C SER A 175 6.57 -5.66 -8.79
N LEU A 176 6.47 -6.98 -8.98
CA LEU A 176 5.83 -7.58 -10.15
C LEU A 176 4.30 -7.63 -10.03
N MET A 177 3.72 -7.44 -8.84
CA MET A 177 2.29 -7.56 -8.62
C MET A 177 1.46 -6.53 -9.40
N THR A 178 1.94 -5.29 -9.52
CA THR A 178 1.21 -4.25 -10.28
C THR A 178 1.29 -4.46 -11.79
N PRO A 179 2.47 -4.69 -12.41
CA PRO A 179 2.54 -5.07 -13.82
C PRO A 179 1.74 -6.34 -14.14
N LEU A 180 1.78 -7.34 -13.26
CA LEU A 180 0.96 -8.54 -13.40
C LEU A 180 -0.53 -8.21 -13.39
N GLY A 181 -0.98 -7.39 -12.44
CA GLY A 181 -2.36 -6.89 -12.39
C GLY A 181 -2.76 -6.20 -13.70
N ILE A 182 -1.94 -5.28 -14.21
CA ILE A 182 -2.21 -4.56 -15.48
C ILE A 182 -2.33 -5.53 -16.64
N TYR A 183 -1.44 -6.51 -16.72
CA TYR A 183 -1.48 -7.55 -17.74
C TYR A 183 -2.77 -8.39 -17.63
N LEU A 184 -3.13 -8.86 -16.44
CA LEU A 184 -4.35 -9.63 -16.21
C LEU A 184 -5.60 -8.82 -16.57
N GLY A 185 -5.68 -7.57 -16.13
CA GLY A 185 -6.79 -6.67 -16.46
C GLY A 185 -6.91 -6.41 -17.96
N TRP A 186 -5.79 -6.21 -18.65
CA TRP A 186 -5.79 -6.06 -20.11
C TRP A 186 -6.23 -7.35 -20.83
N TYR A 187 -5.75 -8.51 -20.37
CA TYR A 187 -6.08 -9.82 -20.95
C TYR A 187 -7.55 -10.18 -20.76
N PHE A 188 -8.09 -9.98 -19.56
CA PHE A 188 -9.49 -10.28 -19.22
C PHE A 188 -10.47 -9.14 -19.53
N GLY A 189 -10.01 -8.02 -20.11
CA GLY A 189 -10.83 -6.84 -20.44
C GLY A 189 -11.96 -7.04 -21.46
N HIS A 190 -12.28 -8.28 -21.82
CA HIS A 190 -13.44 -8.65 -22.59
C HIS A 190 -14.32 -9.60 -21.75
N GLY A 191 -15.38 -9.07 -21.13
CA GLY A 191 -16.50 -9.88 -20.63
C GLY A 191 -16.53 -10.22 -19.14
N VAL A 192 -15.72 -9.59 -18.28
CA VAL A 192 -15.74 -9.83 -16.82
C VAL A 192 -16.37 -8.63 -16.10
N GLU A 193 -17.68 -8.42 -16.25
CA GLU A 193 -18.46 -7.70 -15.24
C GLU A 193 -18.91 -8.71 -14.19
N THR A 194 -18.06 -9.00 -13.21
CA THR A 194 -18.49 -9.81 -12.08
C THR A 194 -19.13 -8.88 -11.05
N LYS A 195 -20.45 -9.02 -10.84
CA LYS A 195 -21.15 -8.50 -9.65
C LYS A 195 -20.69 -9.27 -8.40
N SER A 196 -19.39 -9.23 -8.11
CA SER A 196 -18.77 -10.00 -7.05
C SER A 196 -18.64 -9.15 -5.80
N LEU A 197 -18.91 -9.76 -4.64
CA LEU A 197 -18.59 -9.17 -3.35
C LEU A 197 -17.08 -9.14 -3.09
N PHE A 198 -16.28 -9.82 -3.91
CA PHE A 198 -14.84 -9.95 -3.72
C PHE A 198 -14.11 -8.59 -3.76
N ASP A 199 -14.45 -7.75 -4.73
CA ASP A 199 -13.81 -6.43 -4.89
C ASP A 199 -14.02 -5.51 -3.69
N PRO A 200 -15.27 -5.23 -3.24
CA PRO A 200 -15.47 -4.37 -2.07
C PRO A 200 -14.90 -4.95 -0.78
N ILE A 201 -14.89 -6.29 -0.61
CA ILE A 201 -14.30 -6.93 0.57
C ILE A 201 -12.79 -6.72 0.61
N LEU A 202 -12.10 -6.98 -0.50
CA LEU A 202 -10.65 -6.83 -0.53
C LEU A 202 -10.20 -5.37 -0.45
N ILE A 203 -10.90 -4.44 -1.10
CA ILE A 203 -10.58 -3.01 -0.98
C ILE A 203 -10.78 -2.53 0.46
N ALA A 204 -11.86 -2.95 1.14
CA ALA A 204 -12.07 -2.65 2.56
C ALA A 204 -10.98 -3.26 3.45
N ALA A 205 -10.57 -4.49 3.17
CA ALA A 205 -9.48 -5.16 3.89
C ALA A 205 -8.16 -4.40 3.72
N SER A 206 -7.80 -4.04 2.48
CA SER A 206 -6.61 -3.25 2.20
C SER A 206 -6.68 -1.86 2.84
N ALA A 207 -7.86 -1.22 2.92
CA ALA A 207 -8.03 0.03 3.65
C ALA A 207 -7.69 -0.15 5.14
N GLY A 208 -8.09 -1.27 5.75
CA GLY A 208 -7.73 -1.62 7.14
C GLY A 208 -6.22 -1.74 7.35
N THR A 209 -5.52 -2.41 6.42
CA THR A 209 -4.05 -2.49 6.42
C THR A 209 -3.40 -1.11 6.31
N PHE A 210 -3.88 -0.27 5.39
CA PHE A 210 -3.35 1.08 5.18
C PHE A 210 -3.57 1.99 6.39
N LEU A 211 -4.76 1.95 7.00
CA LEU A 211 -5.06 2.68 8.23
C LEU A 211 -4.15 2.26 9.36
N TYR A 212 -3.95 0.95 9.54
CA TYR A 212 -3.08 0.45 10.59
C TYR A 212 -1.61 0.86 10.36
N LEU A 213 -1.10 0.74 9.12
CA LEU A 213 0.25 1.17 8.76
C LEU A 213 0.44 2.69 8.89
N GLY A 214 -0.57 3.48 8.54
CA GLY A 214 -0.56 4.94 8.61
C GLY A 214 -0.87 5.53 9.99
N THR A 215 -1.33 4.73 10.95
CA THR A 215 -1.63 5.19 12.32
C THR A 215 -0.70 4.51 13.32
N LEU A 216 -1.14 3.45 13.99
CA LEU A 216 -0.44 2.85 15.11
C LEU A 216 0.97 2.39 14.72
N HIS A 217 1.15 1.78 13.56
CA HIS A 217 2.49 1.36 13.17
C HIS A 217 3.40 2.54 12.79
N GLY A 218 2.94 3.45 11.92
CA GLY A 218 3.75 4.55 11.39
C GLY A 218 3.89 5.72 12.36
N LEU A 219 2.77 6.23 12.87
CA LEU A 219 2.69 7.43 13.68
C LEU A 219 3.28 7.23 15.09
N GLU A 220 3.10 6.05 15.71
CA GLU A 220 3.70 5.71 17.02
C GLU A 220 5.23 5.75 16.96
N ARG A 221 5.80 5.09 15.94
CA ARG A 221 7.25 4.97 15.74
C ARG A 221 7.91 6.27 15.27
N CYS A 222 7.20 7.06 14.46
CA CYS A 222 7.81 8.21 13.80
C CYS A 222 7.65 9.54 14.53
N VAL A 223 6.51 9.79 15.21
CA VAL A 223 6.18 11.16 15.65
C VAL A 223 5.49 11.25 17.02
N MET A 224 4.71 10.25 17.44
CA MET A 224 3.85 10.39 18.63
C MET A 224 4.41 9.82 19.93
N VAL A 225 5.17 8.73 19.91
CA VAL A 225 5.57 8.05 21.17
C VAL A 225 7.10 7.93 21.29
N GLU A 226 7.79 7.37 20.30
CA GLU A 226 9.24 7.12 20.41
C GLU A 226 10.11 8.35 20.11
N ARG A 227 9.61 9.31 19.32
CA ARG A 227 10.30 10.53 18.88
C ARG A 227 9.50 11.80 19.16
N CYS A 228 8.93 11.87 20.36
CA CYS A 228 7.99 12.90 20.76
C CYS A 228 8.52 14.34 20.49
N CYS A 229 7.58 15.26 20.20
CA CYS A 229 7.80 16.71 20.00
C CYS A 229 8.51 17.14 18.71
N ASN A 230 8.74 16.26 17.72
CA ASN A 230 9.31 16.68 16.44
C ASN A 230 8.24 17.22 15.46
N LEU A 231 7.85 18.49 15.63
CA LEU A 231 6.86 19.18 14.78
C LEU A 231 7.26 19.22 13.29
N LYS A 232 8.56 19.22 13.00
CA LYS A 232 9.06 19.18 11.62
C LYS A 232 8.73 17.84 10.96
N ASP A 233 8.94 16.74 11.66
CA ASP A 233 8.62 15.41 11.17
C ASP A 233 7.10 15.20 11.03
N PHE A 234 6.30 15.76 11.94
CA PHE A 234 4.84 15.77 11.81
C PHE A 234 4.36 16.50 10.55
N SER A 235 5.04 17.57 10.13
CA SER A 235 4.66 18.31 8.92
C SER A 235 4.70 17.43 7.66
N PHE A 236 5.62 16.45 7.59
CA PHE A 236 5.66 15.50 6.48
C PHE A 236 4.46 14.54 6.47
N VAL A 237 3.92 14.17 7.64
CA VAL A 237 2.66 13.42 7.72
C VAL A 237 1.51 14.23 7.12
N ILE A 238 1.41 15.52 7.47
CA ILE A 238 0.38 16.42 6.92
C ILE A 238 0.52 16.56 5.41
N ILE A 239 1.75 16.72 4.91
CA ILE A 239 2.03 16.80 3.47
C ILE A 239 1.58 15.52 2.75
N GLY A 240 1.92 14.34 3.31
CA GLY A 240 1.52 13.06 2.73
C GLY A 240 0.01 12.85 2.70
N PHE A 241 -0.69 13.24 3.77
CA PHE A 241 -2.15 13.17 3.82
C PHE A 241 -2.79 14.15 2.83
N SER A 242 -2.28 15.39 2.77
CA SER A 242 -2.78 16.43 1.86
C SER A 242 -2.58 16.05 0.39
N LEU A 243 -1.47 15.38 0.07
CA LEU A 243 -1.21 14.83 -1.27
C LEU A 243 -2.33 13.86 -1.68
N MET A 244 -2.71 12.95 -0.78
CA MET A 244 -3.83 12.01 -1.05
C MET A 244 -5.18 12.72 -1.12
N ALA A 245 -5.40 13.75 -0.30
CA ALA A 245 -6.62 14.54 -0.34
C ALA A 245 -6.78 15.28 -1.67
N LEU A 246 -5.70 15.83 -2.24
CA LEU A 246 -5.74 16.49 -3.55
C LEU A 246 -6.10 15.53 -4.67
N VAL A 247 -5.59 14.30 -4.64
CA VAL A 247 -5.93 13.29 -5.64
C VAL A 247 -7.37 12.81 -5.48
N ALA A 248 -7.86 12.69 -4.25
CA ALA A 248 -9.24 12.28 -3.97
C ALA A 248 -10.31 13.26 -4.50
N ILE A 249 -9.96 14.52 -4.81
CA ILE A 249 -10.88 15.46 -5.49
C ILE A 249 -11.27 14.97 -6.88
N TYR A 250 -10.38 14.23 -7.54
CA TYR A 250 -10.54 13.80 -8.92
C TYR A 250 -10.81 12.29 -9.07
N ALA A 251 -10.94 11.57 -7.95
CA ALA A 251 -11.30 10.14 -7.90
C ALA A 251 -12.83 9.98 -7.87
#